data_AF-A0A7W1ZC72-F1
#
_entry.id   AF-A0A7W1ZC72-F1
#
_cell.length_a   1.000
_cell.length_b   1.000
_cell.length_c   1.000
_cell.angle_alpha   90.00
_cell.angle_beta   90.00
_cell.angle_gamma   90.00
#
_symmetry.space_group_name_H-M   'P 1'
#
loop_
_entity.id
_entity.type
_entity.pdbx_description
1 polymer ?
#
loop_
_entity_poly.entity_id
_entity_poly.type
_entity_poly.pdbx_seq_one_letter_code
_entity_poly.pdbx_strand_id
1 'polypeptide(L)'
;SIPMFEKKKYVVSILYLISGFTFISLIPFYRGDFSPYIIVSVFVLIWTNDTFAYLVGKNFGKRKLLERISPKKTVEGFFGGVIASCVASFIIFKYLNIFDPLVWLGLALITSFFGTVGDLIQSKFKRQAGVKDSGALMPGHGGLYDRLDSIIYASPFIYSYLLVIDYVS
;
A
#
# COMPACT_ATOMS: atom_id res chain seq x y z
N SER A 1 -5.14 11.16 -31.37
CA SER A 1 -4.88 10.01 -30.46
C SER A 1 -5.77 8.86 -30.87
N ILE A 2 -5.23 7.67 -31.13
CA ILE A 2 -5.98 6.54 -31.70
C ILE A 2 -6.94 5.96 -30.64
N PRO A 3 -8.26 5.87 -30.90
CA PRO A 3 -9.27 5.44 -29.91
C PRO A 3 -9.08 4.00 -29.38
N MET A 4 -8.30 3.17 -30.07
CA MET A 4 -7.95 1.81 -29.61
C MET A 4 -7.07 1.80 -28.35
N PHE A 5 -6.28 2.87 -28.10
CA PHE A 5 -5.44 2.98 -26.90
C PHE A 5 -6.23 3.46 -25.66
N GLU A 6 -7.37 4.13 -25.85
CA GLU A 6 -8.26 4.53 -24.76
C GLU A 6 -8.92 3.30 -24.12
N LYS A 7 -9.48 2.39 -24.93
CA LYS A 7 -10.13 1.15 -24.43
C LYS A 7 -9.18 0.22 -23.66
N LYS A 8 -7.91 0.07 -24.09
CA LYS A 8 -6.94 -0.78 -23.40
C LYS A 8 -6.60 -0.29 -21.98
N LYS A 9 -6.59 1.03 -21.74
CA LYS A 9 -6.31 1.59 -20.41
C LYS A 9 -7.38 1.19 -19.39
N TYR A 10 -8.65 1.21 -19.77
CA TYR A 10 -9.75 0.82 -18.87
C TYR A 10 -9.69 -0.66 -18.49
N VAL A 11 -9.36 -1.55 -19.44
CA VAL A 11 -9.21 -3.00 -19.17
C VAL A 11 -8.10 -3.24 -18.15
N VAL A 12 -6.95 -2.59 -18.30
CA VAL A 12 -5.83 -2.73 -17.36
C VAL A 12 -6.21 -2.22 -15.97
N SER A 13 -6.88 -1.06 -15.87
CA SER A 13 -7.34 -0.53 -14.58
C SER A 13 -8.39 -1.41 -13.90
N ILE A 14 -9.32 -1.99 -14.66
CA ILE A 14 -10.34 -2.90 -14.11
C ILE A 14 -9.69 -4.20 -13.61
N LEU A 15 -8.80 -4.80 -14.40
CA LEU A 15 -8.06 -6.00 -13.99
C LEU A 15 -7.23 -5.75 -12.73
N TYR A 16 -6.58 -4.59 -12.66
CA TYR A 16 -5.82 -4.16 -11.48
C TYR A 16 -6.70 -4.08 -10.23
N LEU A 17 -7.88 -3.44 -10.32
CA LEU A 17 -8.82 -3.34 -9.21
C LEU A 17 -9.31 -4.71 -8.74
N ILE A 18 -9.80 -5.52 -9.68
CA ILE A 18 -10.33 -6.87 -9.39
C ILE A 18 -9.25 -7.70 -8.71
N SER A 19 -8.04 -7.73 -9.30
CA SER A 19 -6.90 -8.46 -8.74
C SER A 19 -6.60 -8.02 -7.31
N GLY A 20 -6.51 -6.72 -7.04
CA GLY A 20 -6.20 -6.23 -5.71
C GLY A 20 -7.27 -6.61 -4.68
N PHE A 21 -8.55 -6.49 -5.00
CA PHE A 21 -9.63 -6.92 -4.09
C PHE A 21 -9.62 -8.43 -3.84
N THR A 22 -9.31 -9.24 -4.85
CA THR A 22 -9.15 -10.69 -4.68
C THR A 22 -8.03 -10.99 -3.69
N PHE A 23 -6.84 -10.42 -3.86
CA PHE A 23 -5.71 -10.69 -2.95
C PHE A 23 -5.95 -10.13 -1.55
N ILE A 24 -6.56 -8.95 -1.40
CA ILE A 24 -6.97 -8.41 -0.09
C ILE A 24 -7.88 -9.40 0.65
N SER A 25 -8.79 -10.05 -0.06
CA SER A 25 -9.73 -11.02 0.52
C SER A 25 -9.06 -12.35 0.90
N LEU A 26 -7.91 -12.67 0.30
CA LEU A 26 -7.15 -13.89 0.57
C LEU A 26 -6.14 -13.75 1.71
N ILE A 27 -5.62 -12.54 1.97
CA ILE A 27 -4.64 -12.28 3.06
C ILE A 27 -5.08 -12.80 4.45
N PRO A 28 -6.35 -12.69 4.88
CA PRO A 28 -6.79 -13.24 6.17
C PRO A 28 -6.74 -14.76 6.25
N PHE A 29 -6.73 -15.47 5.12
CA PHE A 29 -6.70 -16.92 5.07
C PHE A 29 -5.25 -17.41 5.05
N TYR A 30 -4.80 -18.00 6.15
CA TYR A 30 -3.45 -18.52 6.31
C TYR A 30 -3.52 -19.96 6.82
N ARG A 31 -2.84 -20.91 6.15
CA ARG A 31 -2.89 -22.36 6.47
C ARG A 31 -4.30 -22.97 6.53
N GLY A 32 -5.26 -22.38 5.80
CA GLY A 32 -6.66 -22.82 5.82
C GLY A 32 -7.51 -22.21 6.95
N ASP A 33 -6.90 -21.51 7.89
CA ASP A 33 -7.59 -20.80 8.96
C ASP A 33 -7.81 -19.33 8.62
N PHE A 34 -8.98 -18.81 8.97
CA PHE A 34 -9.29 -17.39 8.83
C PHE A 34 -8.82 -16.61 10.06
N SER A 35 -7.81 -15.76 9.88
CA SER A 35 -7.27 -14.86 10.91
C SER A 35 -7.44 -13.39 10.49
N PRO A 36 -8.47 -12.68 11.00
CA PRO A 36 -8.71 -11.28 10.64
C PRO A 36 -7.58 -10.35 11.12
N TYR A 37 -6.79 -10.79 12.10
CA TYR A 37 -5.69 -10.01 12.66
C TYR A 37 -4.57 -9.77 11.64
N ILE A 38 -4.38 -10.66 10.66
CA ILE A 38 -3.34 -10.52 9.62
C ILE A 38 -3.64 -9.29 8.76
N ILE A 39 -4.86 -9.21 8.21
CA ILE A 39 -5.25 -8.09 7.34
C ILE A 39 -5.31 -6.77 8.10
N VAL A 40 -5.79 -6.78 9.35
CA VAL A 40 -5.79 -5.59 10.21
C VAL A 40 -4.36 -5.10 10.46
N SER A 41 -3.43 -6.01 10.72
CA SER A 41 -2.02 -5.67 10.89
C SER A 41 -1.40 -5.06 9.64
N VAL A 42 -1.72 -5.58 8.46
CA VAL A 42 -1.31 -4.99 7.18
C VAL A 42 -1.83 -3.56 7.03
N PHE A 43 -3.10 -3.29 7.36
CA PHE A 43 -3.64 -1.92 7.36
C PHE A 43 -2.88 -1.01 8.33
N VAL A 44 -2.60 -1.49 9.54
CA VAL A 44 -1.84 -0.73 10.55
C VAL A 44 -0.44 -0.39 10.03
N LEU A 45 0.26 -1.33 9.39
CA LEU A 45 1.57 -1.08 8.79
C LEU A 45 1.52 -0.01 7.69
N ILE A 46 0.56 -0.10 6.77
CA ILE A 46 0.38 0.89 5.69
C ILE A 46 0.07 2.27 6.28
N TRP A 47 -0.89 2.36 7.20
CA TRP A 47 -1.29 3.63 7.81
C TRP A 47 -0.16 4.26 8.64
N THR A 48 0.61 3.44 9.34
CA THR A 48 1.80 3.89 10.08
C THR A 48 2.83 4.43 9.11
N ASN A 49 3.14 3.68 8.05
CA ASN A 49 4.07 4.10 7.01
C ASN A 49 3.67 5.45 6.40
N ASP A 50 2.43 5.60 5.97
CA ASP A 50 1.96 6.82 5.32
C ASP A 50 1.96 8.03 6.26
N THR A 51 1.57 7.82 7.51
CA THR A 51 1.56 8.87 8.54
C THR A 51 2.98 9.36 8.83
N PHE A 52 3.91 8.45 9.10
CA PHE A 52 5.30 8.83 9.38
C PHE A 52 6.02 9.34 8.14
N ALA A 53 5.71 8.82 6.95
CA ALA A 53 6.24 9.36 5.71
C ALA A 53 5.79 10.80 5.47
N TYR A 54 4.54 11.13 5.80
CA TYR A 54 4.05 12.50 5.76
C TYR A 54 4.72 13.38 6.82
N LEU A 55 4.80 12.94 8.08
CA LEU A 55 5.37 13.72 9.18
C LEU A 55 6.86 14.01 8.96
N VAL A 56 7.65 12.97 8.67
CA VAL A 56 9.09 13.12 8.39
C VAL A 56 9.29 13.89 7.10
N GLY A 57 8.50 13.59 6.07
CA GLY A 57 8.62 14.28 4.78
C GLY A 57 8.28 15.77 4.84
N LYS A 58 7.31 16.17 5.67
CA LYS A 58 6.95 17.58 5.87
C LYS A 58 7.99 18.34 6.68
N ASN A 59 8.57 17.72 7.71
CA ASN A 59 9.46 18.40 8.64
C ASN A 59 10.93 18.37 8.21
N PHE A 60 11.36 17.29 7.56
CA PHE A 60 12.77 17.04 7.22
C PHE A 60 13.02 16.77 5.73
N GLY A 61 11.97 16.71 4.91
CA GLY A 61 12.07 16.36 3.50
C GLY A 61 12.77 17.43 2.67
N LYS A 62 13.89 17.06 2.04
CA LYS A 62 14.67 17.93 1.16
C LYS A 62 14.62 17.44 -0.28
N ARG A 63 14.73 16.13 -0.48
CA ARG A 63 14.72 15.52 -1.83
C ARG A 63 13.33 15.03 -2.19
N LYS A 64 12.75 15.58 -3.24
CA LYS A 64 11.47 15.10 -3.79
C LYS A 64 11.65 13.70 -4.37
N LEU A 65 10.69 12.82 -4.10
CA LEU A 65 10.70 11.45 -4.60
C LEU A 65 10.39 11.41 -6.10
N LEU A 66 9.25 12.00 -6.49
CA LEU A 66 8.77 12.07 -7.88
C LEU A 66 7.99 13.37 -8.09
N GLU A 67 8.69 14.48 -8.31
CA GLU A 67 8.10 15.83 -8.35
C GLU A 67 6.99 15.98 -9.39
N ARG A 68 7.15 15.37 -10.57
CA ARG A 68 6.17 15.41 -11.66
C ARG A 68 4.84 14.70 -11.33
N ILE A 69 4.87 13.71 -10.44
CA ILE A 69 3.70 12.85 -10.14
C ILE A 69 3.11 13.25 -8.78
N SER A 70 3.96 13.35 -7.75
CA SER A 70 3.57 13.70 -6.38
C SER A 70 4.59 14.68 -5.76
N PRO A 71 4.35 16.01 -5.87
CA PRO A 71 5.28 17.03 -5.39
C PRO A 71 5.43 17.08 -3.87
N LYS A 72 4.58 16.37 -3.13
CA LYS A 72 4.59 16.34 -1.66
C LYS A 72 5.42 15.18 -1.08
N LYS A 73 5.70 14.13 -1.87
CA LYS A 73 6.49 12.98 -1.39
C LYS A 73 7.99 13.29 -1.45
N THR A 74 8.70 12.90 -0.40
CA THR A 74 10.14 13.07 -0.26
C THR A 74 10.82 11.75 0.04
N VAL A 75 12.10 11.64 -0.32
CA VAL A 75 12.93 10.45 -0.06
C VAL A 75 13.08 10.24 1.45
N GLU A 76 13.31 11.32 2.20
CA GLU A 76 13.44 11.28 3.66
C GLU A 76 12.13 10.86 4.32
N GLY A 77 10.99 11.31 3.79
CA GLY A 77 9.68 10.84 4.19
C GLY A 77 9.53 9.33 3.99
N PHE A 78 9.85 8.82 2.79
CA PHE A 78 9.79 7.39 2.51
C PHE A 78 10.57 6.54 3.53
N PHE A 79 11.84 6.89 3.80
CA PHE A 79 12.63 6.18 4.81
C PHE A 79 12.07 6.33 6.23
N GLY A 80 11.53 7.50 6.59
CA GLY A 80 10.84 7.71 7.86
C GLY A 80 9.64 6.81 8.04
N GLY A 81 8.83 6.64 6.98
CA GLY A 81 7.70 5.70 6.95
C GLY A 81 8.15 4.24 7.10
N VAL A 82 9.18 3.82 6.35
CA VAL A 82 9.74 2.45 6.41
C VAL A 82 10.21 2.13 7.83
N ILE A 83 11.00 3.01 8.44
CA ILE A 83 11.52 2.81 9.80
C ILE A 83 10.35 2.69 10.80
N ALA A 84 9.35 3.57 10.71
CA ALA A 84 8.19 3.52 11.59
C ALA A 84 7.36 2.24 11.41
N SER A 85 7.20 1.77 10.17
CA SER A 85 6.54 0.51 9.84
C SER A 85 7.28 -0.70 10.43
N CYS A 86 8.61 -0.73 10.35
CA CYS A 86 9.44 -1.76 10.99
C CYS A 86 9.33 -1.76 12.52
N VAL A 87 9.20 -0.58 13.15
CA VAL A 87 8.94 -0.49 14.59
C VAL A 87 7.54 -1.00 14.92
N ALA A 88 6.53 -0.61 14.14
CA ALA A 88 5.16 -1.10 14.32
C ALA A 88 5.05 -2.61 14.14
N SER A 89 5.80 -3.22 13.21
CA SER A 89 5.79 -4.66 13.01
C SER A 89 6.32 -5.43 14.23
N PHE A 90 7.32 -4.87 14.93
CA PHE A 90 7.80 -5.45 16.18
C PHE A 90 6.78 -5.32 17.32
N ILE A 91 6.02 -4.21 17.36
CA ILE A 91 4.92 -4.04 18.31
C ILE A 91 3.83 -5.07 18.03
N ILE A 92 3.41 -5.21 16.78
CA ILE A 92 2.39 -6.19 16.35
C ILE A 92 2.81 -7.62 16.72
N PHE A 93 4.07 -7.98 16.46
CA PHE A 93 4.63 -9.28 16.84
C PHE A 93 4.42 -9.58 18.34
N LYS A 94 4.73 -8.62 19.22
CA LYS A 94 4.59 -8.79 20.68
C LYS A 94 3.16 -9.08 21.14
N TYR A 95 2.15 -8.58 20.43
CA TYR A 95 0.75 -8.73 20.82
C TYR A 95 0.05 -9.92 20.17
N LEU A 96 0.36 -10.22 18.91
CA LEU A 96 -0.38 -11.23 18.15
C LEU A 96 0.31 -12.60 18.15
N ASN A 97 1.64 -12.66 18.21
CA ASN A 97 2.43 -13.91 18.17
C ASN A 97 1.99 -14.94 17.10
N ILE A 98 1.46 -14.45 15.96
CA ILE A 98 0.97 -15.28 14.83
C ILE A 98 2.13 -15.72 13.94
N PHE A 99 3.10 -14.83 13.74
CA PHE A 99 4.28 -15.06 12.90
C PHE A 99 5.54 -14.66 13.65
N ASP A 100 6.67 -15.21 13.23
CA ASP A 100 8.00 -14.80 13.68
C ASP A 100 8.28 -13.31 13.39
N PRO A 101 9.14 -12.66 14.19
CA PRO A 101 9.45 -11.24 14.03
C PRO A 101 10.06 -10.91 12.66
N LEU A 102 10.80 -11.84 12.06
CA LEU A 102 11.34 -11.69 10.70
C LEU A 102 10.24 -11.67 9.65
N VAL A 103 9.17 -12.46 9.84
CA VAL A 103 8.03 -12.47 8.91
C VAL A 103 7.31 -11.13 8.95
N TRP A 104 7.06 -10.60 10.16
CA TRP A 104 6.47 -9.28 10.35
C TRP A 104 7.34 -8.15 9.79
N LEU A 105 8.66 -8.25 9.94
CA LEU A 105 9.59 -7.28 9.34
C LEU A 105 9.52 -7.30 7.81
N GLY A 106 9.47 -8.49 7.19
CA GLY A 106 9.28 -8.61 5.75
C GLY A 106 7.95 -8.02 5.27
N LEU A 107 6.86 -8.24 6.01
CA LEU A 107 5.56 -7.60 5.74
C LEU A 107 5.66 -6.06 5.81
N ALA A 108 6.36 -5.50 6.79
CA ALA A 108 6.57 -4.06 6.89
C ALA A 108 7.33 -3.49 5.68
N LEU A 109 8.39 -4.16 5.24
CA LEU A 109 9.18 -3.72 4.09
C LEU A 109 8.37 -3.79 2.78
N ILE A 110 7.64 -4.90 2.57
CA ILE A 110 6.78 -5.08 1.40
C ILE A 110 5.67 -4.04 1.38
N THR A 111 4.94 -3.87 2.49
CA THR A 111 3.85 -2.89 2.59
C THR A 111 4.36 -1.46 2.39
N SER A 112 5.47 -1.08 3.00
CA SER A 112 6.05 0.26 2.82
C SER A 112 6.50 0.52 1.39
N PHE A 113 7.18 -0.43 0.74
CA PHE A 113 7.66 -0.26 -0.63
C PHE A 113 6.51 -0.29 -1.64
N PHE A 114 5.75 -1.38 -1.69
CA PHE A 114 4.68 -1.55 -2.67
C PHE A 114 3.50 -0.63 -2.39
N GLY A 115 3.19 -0.31 -1.13
CA GLY A 115 2.19 0.71 -0.80
C GLY A 115 2.58 2.09 -1.35
N THR A 116 3.84 2.50 -1.16
CA THR A 116 4.34 3.76 -1.72
C THR A 116 4.27 3.77 -3.25
N VAL A 117 4.62 2.67 -3.91
CA VAL A 117 4.52 2.52 -5.37
C VAL A 117 3.06 2.59 -5.83
N GLY A 118 2.14 1.94 -5.12
CA GLY A 118 0.70 1.97 -5.39
C GLY A 118 0.14 3.39 -5.39
N ASP A 119 0.42 4.18 -4.35
CA ASP A 119 -0.04 5.57 -4.27
C ASP A 119 0.58 6.46 -5.37
N LEU A 120 1.83 6.19 -5.79
CA LEU A 120 2.44 6.89 -6.92
C LEU A 120 1.77 6.56 -8.26
N ILE A 121 1.43 5.28 -8.47
CA ILE A 121 0.70 4.83 -9.65
C ILE A 121 -0.70 5.46 -9.68
N GLN A 122 -1.40 5.49 -8.54
CA GLN A 122 -2.68 6.16 -8.43
C GLN A 122 -2.54 7.66 -8.73
N SER A 123 -1.57 8.32 -8.09
CA SER A 123 -1.27 9.74 -8.34
C SER A 123 -1.05 10.02 -9.82
N LYS A 124 -0.36 9.13 -10.54
CA LYS A 124 -0.16 9.22 -11.99
C LYS A 124 -1.47 9.06 -12.76
N PHE A 125 -2.32 8.09 -12.42
CA PHE A 125 -3.63 7.91 -13.05
C PHE A 125 -4.52 9.13 -12.88
N LYS A 126 -4.55 9.73 -11.68
CA LYS A 126 -5.29 10.97 -11.41
C LYS A 126 -4.83 12.11 -12.32
N ARG A 127 -3.51 12.31 -12.46
CA ARG A 127 -2.96 13.32 -13.37
C ARG A 127 -3.29 13.07 -14.84
N GLN A 128 -3.30 11.81 -15.27
CA GLN A 128 -3.70 11.45 -16.64
C GLN A 128 -5.18 11.70 -16.92
N ALA A 129 -6.03 11.49 -15.92
CA ALA A 129 -7.47 11.73 -16.00
C ALA A 129 -7.86 13.22 -15.82
N GLY A 130 -6.88 14.11 -15.59
CA GLY A 130 -7.14 15.54 -15.37
C GLY A 130 -7.83 15.87 -14.04
N VAL A 131 -8.01 14.88 -13.15
CA VAL A 131 -8.65 15.03 -11.85
C VAL A 131 -7.63 14.97 -10.72
N LYS A 132 -7.93 15.62 -9.60
CA LYS A 132 -7.05 15.60 -8.42
C LYS A 132 -7.44 14.50 -7.43
N ASP A 133 -8.74 14.23 -7.31
CA ASP A 133 -9.33 13.27 -6.37
C ASP A 133 -10.20 12.27 -7.12
N SER A 134 -10.24 11.02 -6.66
CA SER A 134 -10.90 9.90 -7.34
C SER A 134 -12.43 9.93 -7.24
N GLY A 135 -12.98 10.86 -6.44
CA GLY A 135 -14.41 11.05 -6.22
C GLY A 135 -14.68 11.94 -4.99
N ALA A 136 -15.94 12.31 -4.79
CA ALA A 136 -16.41 13.15 -3.67
C ALA A 136 -17.22 12.35 -2.63
N LEU A 137 -16.93 11.05 -2.48
CA LEU A 137 -17.75 10.16 -1.64
C LEU A 137 -17.70 10.55 -0.15
N MET A 138 -16.63 11.24 0.30
CA MET A 138 -16.53 11.82 1.64
C MET A 138 -16.04 13.29 1.56
N PRO A 139 -16.78 14.26 2.13
CA PRO A 139 -16.38 15.66 2.12
C PRO A 139 -15.00 15.84 2.79
N GLY A 140 -14.02 16.36 2.04
CA GLY A 140 -12.67 16.65 2.54
C GLY A 140 -11.69 15.46 2.63
N HIS A 141 -12.10 14.22 2.32
CA HIS A 141 -11.28 13.01 2.52
C HIS A 141 -10.90 12.25 1.24
N GLY A 142 -11.33 12.74 0.06
CA GLY A 142 -11.14 12.06 -1.23
C GLY A 142 -12.15 10.94 -1.47
N GLY A 143 -11.89 10.08 -2.46
CA GLY A 143 -12.68 8.88 -2.71
C GLY A 143 -12.24 7.68 -1.87
N LEU A 144 -13.10 6.68 -1.68
CA LEU A 144 -12.74 5.39 -1.07
C LEU A 144 -11.52 4.75 -1.76
N TYR A 145 -11.42 4.92 -3.08
CA TYR A 145 -10.29 4.46 -3.87
C TYR A 145 -8.97 5.12 -3.44
N ASP A 146 -9.00 6.41 -3.06
CA ASP A 146 -7.80 7.13 -2.57
C ASP A 146 -7.28 6.61 -1.23
N ARG A 147 -8.06 5.77 -0.52
CA ARG A 147 -7.66 5.14 0.75
C ARG A 147 -7.20 3.70 0.59
N LEU A 148 -7.59 3.05 -0.50
CA LEU A 148 -7.32 1.65 -0.74
C LEU A 148 -6.25 1.42 -1.81
N ASP A 149 -5.79 2.46 -2.50
CA ASP A 149 -4.82 2.34 -3.59
C ASP A 149 -3.52 1.63 -3.22
N SER A 150 -2.98 1.97 -2.05
CA SER A 150 -1.74 1.44 -1.53
C SER A 150 -1.87 -0.04 -1.21
N ILE A 151 -2.99 -0.45 -0.59
CA ILE A 151 -3.24 -1.86 -0.26
C ILE A 151 -3.65 -2.67 -1.48
N ILE A 152 -4.42 -2.11 -2.42
CA ILE A 152 -4.78 -2.76 -3.70
C ILE A 152 -3.50 -3.11 -4.45
N TYR A 153 -2.53 -2.20 -4.54
CA TYR A 153 -1.25 -2.48 -5.19
C TYR A 153 -0.38 -3.48 -4.42
N ALA A 154 -0.30 -3.33 -3.09
CA ALA A 154 0.58 -4.15 -2.26
C ALA A 154 0.05 -5.56 -2.04
N SER A 155 -1.26 -5.76 -2.09
CA SER A 155 -1.92 -7.02 -1.73
C SER A 155 -1.42 -8.28 -2.46
N PRO A 156 -1.13 -8.29 -3.78
CA PRO A 156 -0.62 -9.49 -4.44
C PRO A 156 0.77 -9.87 -3.91
N PHE A 157 1.61 -8.87 -3.60
CA PHE A 157 2.96 -9.09 -3.08
C PHE A 157 2.94 -9.57 -1.63
N ILE A 158 2.04 -9.00 -0.81
CA ILE A 158 1.82 -9.43 0.58
C ILE A 158 1.35 -10.88 0.60
N TYR A 159 0.34 -11.23 -0.19
CA TYR A 159 -0.17 -12.59 -0.25
C TYR A 159 0.87 -13.57 -0.77
N SER A 160 1.59 -13.22 -1.85
CA SER A 160 2.67 -14.05 -2.39
C SER A 160 3.78 -14.29 -1.37
N TYR A 161 4.12 -13.27 -0.57
CA TYR A 161 5.10 -13.41 0.51
C TYR A 161 4.62 -14.39 1.59
N LEU A 162 3.36 -14.26 2.03
CA LEU A 162 2.77 -15.19 3.01
C LEU A 162 2.74 -16.64 2.48
N LEU A 163 2.42 -16.83 1.20
CA LEU A 163 2.48 -18.15 0.56
C LEU A 163 3.90 -18.73 0.54
N VAL A 164 4.91 -17.92 0.22
CA VAL A 164 6.30 -18.37 0.23
C VAL A 164 6.74 -18.75 1.63
N ILE A 165 6.42 -17.92 2.64
CA ILE A 165 6.71 -18.21 4.04
C ILE A 165 6.03 -19.52 4.48
N ASP A 166 4.77 -19.72 4.11
CA ASP A 166 4.05 -20.95 4.43
C ASP A 166 4.68 -22.19 3.79
N TYR A 167 5.12 -22.08 2.54
CA TYR A 167 5.76 -23.18 1.82
C TYR A 167 7.12 -23.60 2.41
N VAL A 168 7.87 -22.66 2.99
CA VAL A 168 9.21 -22.93 3.54
C VAL A 168 9.23 -23.20 5.05
N SER A 169 8.08 -23.08 5.74
CA SER A 169 7.96 -23.23 7.21
C SER A 169 7.29 -24.55 7.60
#